data_AF-Q9X0G4-F1
#
_entry.id   AF-Q9X0G4-F1
#
_cell.length_a   1.000
_cell.length_b   1.000
_cell.length_c   1.000
_cell.angle_alpha   90.00
_cell.angle_beta   90.00
_cell.angle_gamma   90.00
#
_symmetry.space_group_name_H-M   'P 1'
#
loop_
_entity.id
_entity.type
_entity.pdbx_description
1 polymer ?
#
loop_
_entity_poly.entity_id
_entity_poly.type
_entity_poly.pdbx_seq_one_letter_code
_entity_poly.pdbx_strand_id
1 'polypeptide(L)'
;MKDGKLYVAFSGGKDSSLVAILAKMALGEERVELVTVDWSPYTYERSREIVRNFAEKHGLKHTFIPSNRMQEKVWKHGPSCNACTRDVKTVLVKRYAQGHLVASGANASDSWGKTGLKVFDGVYSPLCRVGKEEINEMLKFLGLEVKKIGESAGREGCKLKHLLKMLINPDYHGKAVSTANEILLRVLEEHGFKPELANVKIIGPLSRNIALVNVKPLPPEKVMNEIVEKLSAEETIDGVIVVDGPMKLVVLASPAIYRNEESRKWIKEGRLQPEFAFPIEIEWRESKNNKLRTFQVVDARKE
;
A
#
# COMPACT_ATOMS: atom_id res chain seq x y z
N MET A 1 -23.01 20.88 5.11
CA MET A 1 -21.72 20.85 5.84
C MET A 1 -21.93 21.63 7.13
N LYS A 2 -21.65 21.03 8.31
CA LYS A 2 -21.50 21.83 9.53
C LYS A 2 -20.33 22.80 9.32
N ASP A 3 -20.57 24.08 9.59
CA ASP A 3 -19.57 25.16 9.66
C ASP A 3 -18.68 25.37 8.42
N GLY A 4 -19.05 24.81 7.27
CA GLY A 4 -18.29 24.97 6.03
C GLY A 4 -16.96 24.19 5.97
N LYS A 5 -16.64 23.34 6.96
CA LYS A 5 -15.37 22.61 7.05
C LYS A 5 -15.38 21.31 6.22
N LEU A 6 -14.25 21.03 5.57
CA LEU A 6 -14.02 19.83 4.77
C LEU A 6 -12.73 19.14 5.21
N TYR A 7 -12.81 17.84 5.47
CA TYR A 7 -11.64 17.01 5.74
C TYR A 7 -11.27 16.24 4.49
N VAL A 8 -9.98 16.14 4.15
CA VAL A 8 -9.53 15.38 2.98
C VAL A 8 -8.80 14.13 3.46
N ALA A 9 -9.28 12.95 3.05
CA ALA A 9 -8.57 11.69 3.29
C ALA A 9 -7.30 11.65 2.42
N PHE A 10 -6.18 12.03 3.02
CA PHE A 10 -4.96 12.39 2.29
C PHE A 10 -3.92 11.28 2.37
N SER A 11 -3.43 10.82 1.21
CA SER A 11 -2.36 9.82 1.11
C SER A 11 -1.09 10.33 0.45
N GLY A 12 -1.05 11.59 0.00
CA GLY A 12 0.09 12.16 -0.73
C GLY A 12 0.17 11.75 -2.20
N GLY A 13 -0.74 10.90 -2.66
CA GLY A 13 -0.83 10.50 -4.07
C GLY A 13 -1.59 11.53 -4.91
N LYS A 14 -1.39 11.47 -6.23
CA LYS A 14 -1.95 12.38 -7.24
C LYS A 14 -3.41 12.77 -7.00
N ASP A 15 -4.28 11.78 -6.88
CA ASP A 15 -5.71 12.00 -6.75
C ASP A 15 -6.05 12.78 -5.46
N SER A 16 -5.49 12.37 -4.33
CA SER A 16 -5.75 13.02 -3.04
C SER A 16 -5.14 14.44 -2.96
N SER A 17 -4.01 14.66 -3.62
CA SER A 17 -3.37 15.97 -3.72
C SER A 17 -4.18 16.92 -4.60
N LEU A 18 -4.73 16.44 -5.73
CA LEU A 18 -5.63 17.24 -6.55
C LEU A 18 -6.88 17.65 -5.77
N VAL A 19 -7.51 16.70 -5.05
CA VAL A 19 -8.67 17.00 -4.20
C VAL A 19 -8.36 18.04 -3.13
N ALA A 20 -7.20 17.95 -2.48
CA ALA A 20 -6.76 18.94 -1.49
C ALA A 20 -6.70 20.36 -2.06
N ILE A 21 -6.13 20.52 -3.26
CA ILE A 21 -5.97 21.83 -3.89
C ILE A 21 -7.30 22.36 -4.42
N LEU A 22 -8.12 21.52 -5.04
CA LEU A 22 -9.46 21.92 -5.46
C LEU A 22 -10.33 22.34 -4.26
N ALA A 23 -10.23 21.61 -3.15
CA ALA A 23 -10.90 21.98 -1.90
C ALA A 23 -10.40 23.33 -1.38
N LYS A 24 -9.07 23.56 -1.36
CA LYS A 24 -8.48 24.84 -0.97
C LYS A 24 -8.99 25.99 -1.86
N MET A 25 -9.01 25.81 -3.17
CA MET A 25 -9.48 26.82 -4.11
C MET A 25 -10.97 27.16 -3.91
N ALA A 26 -11.80 26.16 -3.60
CA ALA A 26 -13.23 26.35 -3.43
C ALA A 26 -13.63 26.91 -2.05
N LEU A 27 -12.93 26.49 -0.98
CA LEU A 27 -13.33 26.79 0.40
C LEU A 27 -12.34 27.70 1.14
N GLY A 28 -11.13 27.93 0.64
CA GLY A 28 -10.05 28.54 1.40
C GLY A 28 -9.37 27.55 2.37
N GLU A 29 -8.12 27.84 2.73
CA GLU A 29 -7.28 26.93 3.51
C GLU A 29 -7.78 26.68 4.95
N GLU A 30 -8.34 27.70 5.61
CA GLU A 30 -8.88 27.61 6.98
C GLU A 30 -10.02 26.59 7.13
N ARG A 31 -10.72 26.28 6.03
CA ARG A 31 -11.84 25.33 6.01
C ARG A 31 -11.45 23.94 5.53
N VAL A 32 -10.18 23.71 5.21
CA VAL A 32 -9.68 22.44 4.65
C VAL A 32 -8.61 21.85 5.55
N GLU A 33 -8.85 20.63 6.02
CA GLU A 33 -7.89 19.90 6.85
C GLU A 33 -7.54 18.56 6.19
N LEU A 34 -6.25 18.33 5.95
CA LEU A 34 -5.73 17.08 5.42
C LEU A 34 -5.59 16.06 6.54
N VAL A 35 -6.09 14.85 6.34
CA VAL A 35 -6.08 13.79 7.34
C VAL A 35 -5.44 12.54 6.76
N THR A 36 -4.28 12.16 7.31
CA THR A 36 -3.54 10.95 6.90
C THR A 36 -3.60 9.91 8.01
N VAL A 37 -4.00 8.69 7.66
CA VAL A 37 -3.90 7.56 8.59
C VAL A 37 -2.47 7.04 8.55
N ASP A 38 -1.79 7.08 9.69
CA ASP A 38 -0.46 6.53 9.88
C ASP A 38 -0.55 5.11 10.45
N TRP A 39 -0.02 4.17 9.69
CA TRP A 39 0.08 2.75 10.02
C TRP A 39 1.31 2.42 10.89
N SER A 40 1.92 3.41 11.54
CA SER A 40 3.10 3.29 12.40
C SER A 40 4.23 2.52 11.72
N PRO A 41 4.76 1.35 12.16
CA PRO A 41 5.95 0.82 11.50
C PRO A 41 5.67 0.50 10.02
N TYR A 42 4.41 0.38 9.60
CA TYR A 42 4.06 0.02 8.22
C TYR A 42 3.90 1.20 7.25
N THR A 43 3.94 2.45 7.72
CA THR A 43 4.01 3.62 6.83
C THR A 43 5.47 3.87 6.47
N TYR A 44 5.76 4.09 5.19
CA TYR A 44 7.10 4.49 4.76
C TYR A 44 7.45 5.87 5.34
N GLU A 45 8.70 6.04 5.75
CA GLU A 45 9.19 7.32 6.28
C GLU A 45 9.04 8.45 5.26
N ARG A 46 9.45 8.19 4.02
CA ARG A 46 9.29 9.10 2.88
C ARG A 46 7.83 9.49 2.63
N SER A 47 6.85 8.61 2.90
CA SER A 47 5.43 8.98 2.79
C SER A 47 5.07 10.10 3.75
N ARG A 48 5.55 10.02 5.00
CA ARG A 48 5.26 11.02 6.03
C ARG A 48 5.83 12.38 5.64
N GLU A 49 7.05 12.40 5.12
CA GLU A 49 7.70 13.62 4.62
C GLU A 49 6.94 14.22 3.44
N ILE A 50 6.54 13.40 2.46
CA ILE A 50 5.80 13.85 1.28
C ILE A 50 4.49 14.53 1.69
N VAL A 51 3.71 13.93 2.59
CA VAL A 51 2.43 14.52 3.01
C VAL A 51 2.61 15.78 3.87
N ARG A 52 3.63 15.83 4.75
CA ARG A 52 3.93 17.02 5.56
C ARG A 52 4.38 18.18 4.67
N ASN A 53 5.36 17.95 3.81
CA ASN A 53 5.90 18.95 2.91
C ASN A 53 4.82 19.48 1.95
N PHE A 54 3.91 18.62 1.48
CA PHE A 54 2.77 19.05 0.67
C PHE A 54 1.85 19.99 1.45
N ALA A 55 1.47 19.62 2.67
CA ALA A 55 0.60 20.43 3.50
C ALA A 55 1.21 21.81 3.80
N GLU A 56 2.47 21.83 4.22
CA GLU A 56 3.23 23.06 4.49
C GLU A 56 3.36 23.95 3.26
N LYS A 57 3.80 23.39 2.12
CA LYS A 57 3.92 24.11 0.85
C LYS A 57 2.62 24.78 0.41
N HIS A 58 1.48 24.18 0.75
CA HIS A 58 0.16 24.66 0.35
C HIS A 58 -0.61 25.32 1.49
N GLY A 59 0.01 25.62 2.64
CA GLY A 59 -0.65 26.31 3.75
C GLY A 59 -1.87 25.58 4.32
N LEU A 60 -1.90 24.24 4.20
CA LEU A 60 -3.04 23.43 4.65
C LEU A 60 -2.74 22.80 6.00
N LYS A 61 -3.71 22.85 6.92
CA LYS A 61 -3.61 22.10 8.17
C LYS A 61 -3.57 20.61 7.86
N HIS A 62 -2.65 19.88 8.49
CA HIS A 62 -2.50 18.44 8.33
C HIS A 62 -2.48 17.73 9.68
N THR A 63 -3.06 16.54 9.72
CA THR A 63 -3.09 15.70 10.93
C THR A 63 -2.88 14.23 10.59
N PHE A 64 -2.01 13.59 11.36
CA PHE A 64 -1.85 12.14 11.35
C PHE A 64 -2.74 11.47 12.40
N ILE A 65 -3.40 10.39 12.00
CA ILE A 65 -4.15 9.52 12.91
C ILE A 65 -3.39 8.19 13.03
N PRO A 66 -2.84 7.84 14.20
CA PRO A 66 -2.16 6.56 14.39
C PRO A 66 -3.17 5.39 14.39
N SER A 67 -2.84 4.27 13.72
CA SER A 67 -3.81 3.18 13.51
C SER A 67 -3.24 1.76 13.33
N ASN A 68 -1.96 1.53 13.61
CA ASN A 68 -1.36 0.21 13.38
C ASN A 68 -2.12 -0.96 14.03
N ARG A 69 -2.62 -0.81 15.27
CA ARG A 69 -3.37 -1.86 15.97
C ARG A 69 -4.65 -2.31 15.25
N MET A 70 -5.38 -1.40 14.62
CA MET A 70 -6.58 -1.77 13.86
C MET A 70 -6.22 -2.48 12.55
N GLN A 71 -5.14 -2.03 11.91
CA GLN A 71 -4.58 -2.67 10.73
C GLN A 71 -4.12 -4.10 11.04
N GLU A 72 -3.37 -4.28 12.12
CA GLU A 72 -2.86 -5.58 12.56
C GLU A 72 -4.00 -6.58 12.80
N LYS A 73 -5.13 -6.14 13.38
CA LYS A 73 -6.33 -6.98 13.56
C LYS A 73 -6.90 -7.48 12.23
N VAL A 74 -6.92 -6.65 11.19
CA VAL A 74 -7.34 -7.06 9.84
C VAL A 74 -6.35 -8.08 9.26
N TRP A 75 -5.06 -7.81 9.39
CA TRP A 75 -3.98 -8.61 8.80
C TRP A 75 -3.72 -9.93 9.53
N LYS A 76 -4.20 -10.08 10.77
CA LYS A 76 -4.20 -11.36 11.50
C LYS A 76 -4.94 -12.46 10.74
N HIS A 77 -5.81 -12.11 9.79
CA HIS A 77 -6.58 -13.06 8.98
C HIS A 77 -6.03 -13.26 7.56
N GLY A 78 -4.84 -12.74 7.29
CA GLY A 78 -4.18 -12.80 5.99
C GLY A 78 -4.21 -11.47 5.24
N PRO A 79 -3.54 -11.39 4.09
CA PRO A 79 -3.33 -10.15 3.37
C PRO A 79 -4.64 -9.54 2.85
N SER A 80 -4.99 -8.31 3.27
CA SER A 80 -6.28 -7.69 2.92
C SER A 80 -6.26 -6.15 2.88
N CYS A 81 -5.62 -5.58 1.85
CA CYS A 81 -5.54 -4.13 1.67
C CYS A 81 -6.92 -3.45 1.55
N ASN A 82 -7.88 -4.09 0.87
CA ASN A 82 -9.22 -3.53 0.68
C ASN A 82 -9.97 -3.40 2.01
N ALA A 83 -9.83 -4.39 2.90
CA ALA A 83 -10.41 -4.32 4.24
C ALA A 83 -9.75 -3.21 5.07
N CYS A 84 -8.43 -3.01 4.97
CA CYS A 84 -7.78 -1.87 5.65
C CYS A 84 -8.31 -0.52 5.17
N THR A 85 -8.55 -0.35 3.87
CA THR A 85 -9.12 0.89 3.33
C THR A 85 -10.55 1.09 3.85
N ARG A 86 -11.42 0.08 3.70
CA ARG A 86 -12.85 0.17 4.04
C ARG A 86 -13.08 0.23 5.56
N ASP A 87 -12.51 -0.70 6.31
CA ASP A 87 -12.86 -0.98 7.70
C ASP A 87 -12.01 -0.18 8.70
N VAL A 88 -10.88 0.39 8.25
CA VAL A 88 -9.96 1.12 9.12
C VAL A 88 -9.77 2.55 8.65
N LYS A 89 -9.24 2.77 7.42
CA LYS A 89 -8.91 4.12 6.93
C LYS A 89 -10.15 5.02 6.87
N THR A 90 -11.19 4.60 6.15
CA THR A 90 -12.42 5.39 5.99
C THR A 90 -13.10 5.65 7.33
N VAL A 91 -13.19 4.64 8.20
CA VAL A 91 -13.81 4.75 9.53
C VAL A 91 -13.09 5.77 10.40
N LEU A 92 -11.75 5.77 10.40
CA LEU A 92 -10.96 6.68 11.25
C LEU A 92 -11.03 8.12 10.79
N VAL A 93 -10.92 8.36 9.48
CA VAL A 93 -11.03 9.71 8.95
C VAL A 93 -12.43 10.28 9.22
N LYS A 94 -13.49 9.47 9.03
CA LYS A 94 -14.86 9.90 9.37
C LYS A 94 -15.04 10.17 10.86
N ARG A 95 -14.48 9.34 11.74
CA ARG A 95 -14.54 9.56 13.20
C ARG A 95 -13.83 10.85 13.58
N TYR A 96 -12.67 11.10 13.01
CA TYR A 96 -11.92 12.35 13.21
C TYR A 96 -12.68 13.58 12.69
N ALA A 97 -13.38 13.43 11.57
CA ALA A 97 -14.22 14.49 11.00
C ALA A 97 -15.48 14.78 11.84
N GLN A 98 -15.83 13.95 12.84
CA GLN A 98 -16.95 14.20 13.76
C GLN A 98 -18.28 14.56 13.07
N GLY A 99 -18.60 13.87 11.97
CA GLY A 99 -19.81 14.09 11.18
C GLY A 99 -19.71 15.18 10.11
N HIS A 100 -18.55 15.84 9.97
CA HIS A 100 -18.24 16.66 8.80
C HIS A 100 -17.99 15.81 7.56
N LEU A 101 -18.09 16.44 6.40
CA LEU A 101 -17.85 15.78 5.11
C LEU A 101 -16.36 15.43 4.97
N VAL A 102 -16.08 14.25 4.43
CA VAL A 102 -14.73 13.78 4.11
C VAL A 102 -14.58 13.67 2.60
N ALA A 103 -13.72 14.47 1.98
CA ALA A 103 -13.36 14.29 0.59
C ALA A 103 -12.35 13.14 0.40
N SER A 104 -12.52 12.35 -0.66
CA SER A 104 -11.66 11.25 -1.06
C SER A 104 -11.18 11.43 -2.50
N GLY A 105 -10.02 10.85 -2.81
CA GLY A 105 -9.47 10.83 -4.19
C GLY A 105 -10.08 9.78 -5.11
N ALA A 106 -11.22 9.15 -4.75
CA ALA A 106 -11.83 8.12 -5.60
C ALA A 106 -12.22 8.70 -6.97
N ASN A 107 -11.74 8.07 -8.03
CA ASN A 107 -11.88 8.50 -9.42
C ASN A 107 -12.66 7.46 -10.26
N ALA A 108 -12.87 7.72 -11.56
CA ALA A 108 -13.68 6.86 -12.43
C ALA A 108 -13.17 5.40 -12.57
N SER A 109 -11.89 5.16 -12.30
CA SER A 109 -11.31 3.80 -12.34
C SER A 109 -11.57 2.99 -11.07
N ASP A 110 -11.88 3.66 -9.96
CA ASP A 110 -12.13 3.01 -8.68
C ASP A 110 -13.52 2.38 -8.63
N SER A 111 -13.65 1.29 -7.87
CA SER A 111 -14.95 0.63 -7.62
C SER A 111 -16.01 1.60 -7.11
N TRP A 112 -15.60 2.56 -6.25
CA TRP A 112 -16.45 3.62 -5.76
C TRP A 112 -16.86 4.61 -6.88
N GLY A 113 -15.92 5.07 -7.71
CA GLY A 113 -16.22 6.01 -8.79
C GLY A 113 -17.20 5.45 -9.81
N LYS A 114 -17.13 4.14 -10.10
CA LYS A 114 -18.06 3.43 -10.97
C LYS A 114 -19.52 3.48 -10.50
N THR A 115 -19.79 3.73 -9.22
CA THR A 115 -21.15 3.91 -8.71
C THR A 115 -21.76 5.25 -9.14
N GLY A 116 -20.93 6.23 -9.52
CA GLY A 116 -21.36 7.59 -9.86
C GLY A 116 -21.87 8.42 -8.67
N LEU A 117 -21.84 7.87 -7.45
CA LEU A 117 -22.29 8.55 -6.24
C LEU A 117 -21.22 9.55 -5.77
N LYS A 118 -21.54 10.84 -5.92
CA LYS A 118 -20.67 11.91 -5.44
C LYS A 118 -20.54 11.92 -3.93
N VAL A 119 -21.63 11.67 -3.19
CA VAL A 119 -21.63 11.64 -1.73
C VAL A 119 -22.31 10.38 -1.24
N PHE A 120 -21.68 9.69 -0.30
CA PHE A 120 -22.28 8.56 0.40
C PHE A 120 -21.66 8.43 1.78
N ASP A 121 -22.51 8.23 2.79
CA ASP A 121 -22.09 7.95 4.15
C ASP A 121 -21.01 8.93 4.66
N GLY A 122 -21.22 10.23 4.42
CA GLY A 122 -20.31 11.30 4.83
C GLY A 122 -19.00 11.40 4.04
N VAL A 123 -18.82 10.61 2.99
CA VAL A 123 -17.66 10.67 2.08
C VAL A 123 -18.07 11.31 0.75
N TYR A 124 -17.35 12.34 0.34
CA TYR A 124 -17.45 13.02 -0.93
C TYR A 124 -16.33 12.57 -1.88
N SER A 125 -16.66 12.26 -3.13
CA SER A 125 -15.72 11.84 -4.17
C SER A 125 -15.80 12.80 -5.36
N PRO A 126 -15.15 13.97 -5.27
CA PRO A 126 -15.21 14.99 -6.33
C PRO A 126 -14.73 14.48 -7.69
N LEU A 127 -13.81 13.52 -7.70
CA LEU A 127 -13.19 12.97 -8.91
C LEU A 127 -13.94 11.76 -9.47
N CYS A 128 -15.08 11.35 -8.92
CA CYS A 128 -15.74 10.07 -9.26
C CYS A 128 -16.04 9.85 -10.76
N ARG A 129 -16.11 10.92 -11.55
CA ARG A 129 -16.33 10.88 -13.01
C ARG A 129 -15.11 11.28 -13.84
N VAL A 130 -13.96 11.52 -13.20
CA VAL A 130 -12.75 12.02 -13.83
C VAL A 130 -11.79 10.84 -14.04
N GLY A 131 -11.25 10.71 -15.25
CA GLY A 131 -10.27 9.71 -15.65
C GLY A 131 -8.85 10.04 -15.17
N LYS A 132 -7.93 9.07 -15.30
CA LYS A 132 -6.52 9.26 -14.91
C LYS A 132 -5.78 10.26 -15.79
N GLU A 133 -6.12 10.32 -17.07
CA GLU A 133 -5.55 11.28 -18.03
C GLU A 133 -5.95 12.71 -17.67
N GLU A 134 -7.26 12.96 -17.47
CA GLU A 134 -7.78 14.25 -17.02
C GLU A 134 -7.19 14.68 -15.68
N ILE A 135 -7.02 13.76 -14.71
CA ILE A 135 -6.33 14.07 -13.44
C ILE A 135 -4.91 14.55 -13.68
N ASN A 136 -4.15 13.91 -14.59
CA ASN A 136 -2.80 14.34 -14.92
C ASN A 136 -2.78 15.71 -15.59
N GLU A 137 -3.74 16.00 -16.47
CA GLU A 137 -3.89 17.32 -17.11
C GLU A 137 -4.22 18.41 -16.10
N MET A 138 -5.15 18.16 -15.17
CA MET A 138 -5.49 19.09 -14.10
C MET A 138 -4.29 19.37 -13.18
N LEU A 139 -3.53 18.33 -12.81
CA LEU A 139 -2.31 18.49 -12.03
C LEU A 139 -1.28 19.36 -12.77
N LYS A 140 -1.09 19.11 -14.07
CA LYS A 140 -0.17 19.91 -14.91
C LYS A 140 -0.63 21.36 -15.03
N PHE A 141 -1.92 21.59 -15.26
CA PHE A 141 -2.51 22.92 -15.33
C PHE A 141 -2.31 23.72 -14.03
N LEU A 142 -2.44 23.05 -12.88
CA LEU A 142 -2.23 23.64 -11.55
C LEU A 142 -0.75 23.72 -11.14
N GLY A 143 0.19 23.27 -11.98
CA GLY A 143 1.62 23.22 -11.64
C GLY A 143 1.94 22.31 -10.43
N LEU A 144 1.10 21.31 -10.17
CA LEU A 144 1.23 20.43 -9.01
C LEU A 144 2.16 19.25 -9.30
N GLU A 145 3.37 19.34 -8.78
CA GLU A 145 4.30 18.21 -8.75
C GLU A 145 4.04 17.34 -7.52
N VAL A 146 3.59 16.10 -7.75
CA VAL A 146 3.35 15.12 -6.69
C VAL A 146 4.48 14.11 -6.69
N LYS A 147 5.30 14.16 -5.62
CA LYS A 147 6.38 13.20 -5.40
C LYS A 147 5.80 11.80 -5.17
N LYS A 148 6.33 10.81 -5.88
CA LYS A 148 5.93 9.41 -5.71
C LYS A 148 6.44 8.85 -4.39
N ILE A 149 5.62 8.01 -3.77
CA ILE A 149 5.95 7.23 -2.59
C ILE A 149 6.48 5.90 -3.12
N GLY A 150 7.81 5.80 -3.23
CA GLY A 150 8.48 4.81 -4.08
C GLY A 150 8.39 3.37 -3.59
N GLU A 151 7.95 2.50 -4.50
CA GLU A 151 8.24 1.06 -4.60
C GLU A 151 7.94 0.54 -6.02
N SER A 152 6.95 1.12 -6.72
CA SER A 152 6.63 0.80 -8.11
C SER A 152 5.94 1.96 -8.82
N ALA A 153 5.93 1.95 -10.15
CA ALA A 153 5.19 2.95 -10.95
C ALA A 153 3.66 2.81 -10.88
N GLY A 154 3.13 1.62 -10.53
CA GLY A 154 1.72 1.28 -10.71
C GLY A 154 0.89 1.18 -9.43
N ARG A 155 1.48 0.92 -8.25
CA ARG A 155 0.71 0.73 -7.02
C ARG A 155 1.47 1.14 -5.75
N GLU A 156 1.07 2.29 -5.20
CA GLU A 156 1.55 2.79 -3.91
C GLU A 156 0.69 2.22 -2.74
N GLY A 157 1.29 2.04 -1.56
CA GLY A 157 0.59 1.52 -0.38
C GLY A 157 1.48 1.45 0.85
N CYS A 158 0.97 0.87 1.94
CA CYS A 158 1.78 0.64 3.14
C CYS A 158 2.62 -0.64 3.02
N LYS A 159 3.68 -0.77 3.83
CA LYS A 159 4.59 -1.91 3.85
C LYS A 159 3.92 -3.26 4.09
N LEU A 160 2.80 -3.32 4.81
CA LEU A 160 2.09 -4.59 5.00
C LEU A 160 1.65 -5.26 3.70
N LYS A 161 1.47 -4.52 2.59
CA LYS A 161 1.10 -5.15 1.31
C LYS A 161 2.12 -6.20 0.84
N HIS A 162 3.35 -6.15 1.35
CA HIS A 162 4.40 -7.14 1.07
C HIS A 162 4.42 -8.34 2.00
N LEU A 163 3.65 -8.33 3.09
CA LEU A 163 3.48 -9.51 3.92
C LEU A 163 2.49 -10.42 3.22
N LEU A 164 2.94 -11.51 2.58
CA LEU A 164 2.05 -12.41 1.85
C LEU A 164 1.56 -13.55 2.73
N LYS A 165 1.34 -13.28 4.03
CA LYS A 165 0.87 -14.23 5.03
C LYS A 165 0.11 -13.53 6.16
N MET A 166 -0.39 -14.32 7.11
CA MET A 166 -1.08 -13.78 8.28
C MET A 166 -0.11 -13.05 9.22
N LEU A 167 -0.52 -11.89 9.72
CA LEU A 167 0.22 -11.14 10.74
C LEU A 167 -0.13 -11.65 12.14
N ILE A 168 0.45 -12.80 12.53
CA ILE A 168 0.23 -13.41 13.84
C ILE A 168 1.05 -12.74 14.94
N ASN A 169 2.31 -12.42 14.65
CA ASN A 169 3.22 -11.72 15.56
C ASN A 169 3.70 -10.41 14.91
N PRO A 170 3.22 -9.23 15.35
CA PRO A 170 3.67 -7.93 14.85
C PRO A 170 5.16 -7.68 15.05
N ASP A 171 5.75 -8.12 16.16
CA ASP A 171 7.17 -7.89 16.48
C ASP A 171 8.12 -8.79 15.68
N TYR A 172 7.57 -9.83 15.04
CA TYR A 172 8.33 -10.73 14.17
C TYR A 172 7.97 -10.54 12.70
N HIS A 173 6.74 -10.88 12.27
CA HIS A 173 6.34 -10.73 10.86
C HIS A 173 6.18 -9.26 10.45
N GLY A 174 5.65 -8.44 11.36
CA GLY A 174 5.45 -7.02 11.12
C GLY A 174 6.78 -6.26 11.08
N LYS A 175 7.69 -6.56 12.01
CA LYS A 175 9.06 -6.04 11.99
C LYS A 175 9.79 -6.46 10.71
N ALA A 176 9.76 -7.74 10.34
CA ALA A 176 10.40 -8.23 9.11
C ALA A 176 9.95 -7.45 7.86
N VAL A 177 8.63 -7.31 7.64
CA VAL A 177 8.13 -6.62 6.44
C VAL A 177 8.40 -5.11 6.48
N SER A 178 8.35 -4.51 7.67
CA SER A 178 8.67 -3.11 7.87
C SER A 178 10.14 -2.82 7.58
N THR A 179 11.05 -3.56 8.20
CA THR A 179 12.49 -3.32 8.12
C THR A 179 13.05 -3.70 6.75
N ALA A 180 12.63 -4.84 6.19
CA ALA A 180 13.16 -5.32 4.91
C ALA A 180 12.97 -4.34 3.76
N ASN A 181 11.79 -3.70 3.69
CA ASN A 181 11.51 -2.74 2.62
C ASN A 181 12.26 -1.41 2.81
N GLU A 182 12.51 -0.97 4.04
CA GLU A 182 13.34 0.22 4.30
C GLU A 182 14.82 -0.07 3.97
N ILE A 183 15.34 -1.25 4.35
CA ILE A 183 16.71 -1.68 3.99
C ILE A 183 16.89 -1.66 2.47
N LEU A 184 15.97 -2.28 1.73
CA LEU A 184 16.04 -2.34 0.27
C LEU A 184 16.09 -0.93 -0.34
N LEU A 185 15.12 -0.07 0.01
CA LEU A 185 15.02 1.25 -0.59
C LEU A 185 16.22 2.13 -0.24
N ARG A 186 16.71 2.06 1.01
CA ARG A 186 17.88 2.81 1.46
C ARG A 186 19.14 2.41 0.69
N VAL A 187 19.41 1.10 0.55
CA VAL A 187 20.59 0.64 -0.20
C VAL A 187 20.51 1.07 -1.67
N LEU A 188 19.34 0.94 -2.30
CA LEU A 188 19.19 1.40 -3.69
C LEU A 188 19.42 2.92 -3.83
N GLU A 189 18.95 3.71 -2.87
CA GLU A 189 19.16 5.16 -2.84
C GLU A 189 20.64 5.54 -2.59
N GLU A 190 21.32 4.87 -1.65
CA GLU A 190 22.75 5.04 -1.35
C GLU A 190 23.63 4.81 -2.59
N HIS A 191 23.24 3.86 -3.45
CA HIS A 191 23.93 3.56 -4.72
C HIS A 191 23.38 4.34 -5.92
N GLY A 192 22.44 5.26 -5.72
CA GLY A 192 21.84 6.07 -6.79
C GLY A 192 21.04 5.26 -7.82
N PHE A 193 20.66 4.01 -7.49
CA PHE A 193 19.93 3.13 -8.39
C PHE A 193 18.43 3.47 -8.38
N LYS A 194 17.85 3.67 -9.57
CA LYS A 194 16.44 4.06 -9.74
C LYS A 194 15.63 2.90 -10.32
N PRO A 195 14.97 2.08 -9.48
CA PRO A 195 14.18 0.95 -9.95
C PRO A 195 12.81 1.37 -10.50
N GLU A 196 12.29 0.61 -11.46
CA GLU A 196 10.87 0.63 -11.86
C GLU A 196 9.99 -0.06 -10.81
N LEU A 197 10.54 -1.09 -10.17
CA LEU A 197 9.93 -1.91 -9.12
C LEU A 197 11.01 -2.27 -8.10
N ALA A 198 10.78 -2.04 -6.81
CA ALA A 198 11.64 -2.47 -5.73
C ALA A 198 10.79 -2.75 -4.49
N ASN A 199 10.71 -4.02 -4.10
CA ASN A 199 10.08 -4.41 -2.86
C ASN A 199 10.64 -5.73 -2.32
N VAL A 200 10.45 -5.98 -1.02
CA VAL A 200 10.75 -7.25 -0.39
C VAL A 200 9.46 -7.90 0.09
N LYS A 201 9.09 -9.05 -0.48
CA LYS A 201 7.94 -9.84 0.00
C LYS A 201 8.35 -10.71 1.17
N ILE A 202 7.56 -10.68 2.25
CA ILE A 202 7.74 -11.61 3.37
C ILE A 202 6.75 -12.75 3.24
N ILE A 203 7.27 -13.95 3.03
CA ILE A 203 6.53 -15.20 2.85
C ILE A 203 6.92 -16.21 3.95
N GLY A 204 6.52 -17.47 3.77
CA GLY A 204 6.95 -18.60 4.61
C GLY A 204 5.82 -19.12 5.50
N PRO A 205 6.04 -20.24 6.22
CA PRO A 205 5.14 -20.67 7.27
C PRO A 205 5.04 -19.60 8.38
N LEU A 206 4.06 -19.74 9.27
CA LEU A 206 3.91 -18.78 10.39
C LEU A 206 5.07 -18.85 11.40
N SER A 207 5.90 -19.89 11.33
CA SER A 207 7.11 -20.03 12.15
C SER A 207 8.37 -19.43 11.52
N ARG A 208 8.33 -19.00 10.25
CA ARG A 208 9.52 -18.48 9.53
C ARG A 208 9.21 -17.35 8.57
N ASN A 209 9.99 -16.29 8.57
CA ASN A 209 9.99 -15.21 7.58
C ASN A 209 11.06 -15.46 6.51
N ILE A 210 10.63 -15.63 5.27
CA ILE A 210 11.52 -15.66 4.10
C ILE A 210 11.30 -14.39 3.30
N ALA A 211 12.38 -13.65 3.05
CA ALA A 211 12.39 -12.41 2.28
C ALA A 211 12.64 -12.70 0.80
N LEU A 212 11.69 -12.37 -0.07
CA LEU A 212 11.88 -12.38 -1.52
C LEU A 212 12.26 -10.97 -1.99
N VAL A 213 13.51 -10.80 -2.41
CA VAL A 213 14.04 -9.52 -2.89
C VAL A 213 13.67 -9.36 -4.36
N ASN A 214 12.86 -8.34 -4.67
CA ASN A 214 12.25 -8.20 -5.97
C ASN A 214 12.50 -6.79 -6.53
N VAL A 215 13.42 -6.69 -7.49
CA VAL A 215 13.86 -5.42 -8.09
C VAL A 215 13.84 -5.52 -9.62
N LYS A 216 13.33 -4.48 -10.29
CA LYS A 216 13.30 -4.36 -11.76
C LYS A 216 13.74 -2.95 -12.18
N PRO A 217 14.68 -2.81 -13.14
CA PRO A 217 15.61 -3.86 -13.60
C PRO A 217 16.49 -4.37 -12.44
N LEU A 218 17.17 -5.50 -12.63
CA LEU A 218 18.09 -6.01 -11.62
C LEU A 218 19.24 -5.00 -11.40
N PRO A 219 19.59 -4.68 -10.14
CA PRO A 219 20.71 -3.81 -9.84
C PRO A 219 22.05 -4.54 -10.06
N PRO A 220 23.18 -3.80 -10.09
CA PRO A 220 24.50 -4.41 -10.14
C PRO A 220 24.71 -5.41 -9.01
N GLU A 221 25.47 -6.48 -9.28
CA GLU A 221 25.68 -7.59 -8.34
C GLU A 221 26.14 -7.11 -6.95
N LYS A 222 27.07 -6.14 -6.91
CA LYS A 222 27.54 -5.53 -5.66
C LYS A 222 26.40 -4.97 -4.80
N VAL A 223 25.44 -4.29 -5.43
CA VAL A 223 24.29 -3.68 -4.74
C VAL A 223 23.34 -4.77 -4.25
N MET A 224 23.10 -5.80 -5.07
CA MET A 224 22.25 -6.94 -4.68
C MET A 224 22.86 -7.71 -3.50
N ASN A 225 24.17 -7.94 -3.52
CA ASN A 225 24.88 -8.65 -2.44
C ASN A 225 24.78 -7.88 -1.12
N GLU A 226 24.93 -6.55 -1.14
CA GLU A 226 24.75 -5.72 0.05
C GLU A 226 23.31 -5.77 0.59
N ILE A 227 22.30 -5.76 -0.30
CA ILE A 227 20.90 -5.94 0.11
C ILE A 227 20.71 -7.29 0.80
N VAL A 228 21.21 -8.37 0.20
CA VAL A 228 21.08 -9.74 0.75
C VAL A 228 21.80 -9.85 2.10
N GLU A 229 22.99 -9.29 2.25
CA GLU A 229 23.76 -9.27 3.49
C GLU A 229 22.98 -8.55 4.61
N LYS A 230 22.52 -7.32 4.35
CA LYS A 230 21.77 -6.54 5.35
C LYS A 230 20.44 -7.19 5.73
N LEU A 231 19.75 -7.83 4.78
CA LEU A 231 18.52 -8.58 5.06
C LEU A 231 18.78 -9.86 5.85
N SER A 232 19.88 -10.55 5.57
CA SER A 232 20.26 -11.78 6.29
C SER A 232 20.70 -11.52 7.73
N ALA A 233 21.17 -10.30 8.02
CA ALA A 233 21.52 -9.87 9.37
C ALA A 233 20.31 -9.42 10.22
N GLU A 234 19.14 -9.21 9.61
CA GLU A 234 17.93 -8.82 10.35
C GLU A 234 17.36 -10.02 11.12
N GLU A 235 17.31 -9.92 12.44
CA GLU A 235 16.92 -11.01 13.36
C GLU A 235 15.55 -11.64 13.05
N THR A 236 14.67 -10.89 12.38
CA THR A 236 13.32 -11.35 12.05
C THR A 236 13.22 -12.00 10.68
N ILE A 237 14.31 -12.20 9.96
CA ILE A 237 14.36 -12.84 8.64
C ILE A 237 15.20 -14.12 8.73
N ASP A 238 14.60 -15.28 8.44
CA ASP A 238 15.30 -16.58 8.53
C ASP A 238 15.72 -17.15 7.16
N GLY A 239 15.55 -16.36 6.10
CA GLY A 239 15.97 -16.73 4.76
C GLY A 239 15.75 -15.61 3.76
N VAL A 240 16.65 -15.49 2.79
CA VAL A 240 16.58 -14.48 1.72
C VAL A 240 16.67 -15.19 0.37
N ILE A 241 15.80 -14.83 -0.56
CA ILE A 241 15.79 -15.33 -1.93
C ILE A 241 15.72 -14.13 -2.87
N VAL A 242 16.67 -14.03 -3.79
CA VAL A 242 16.64 -13.03 -4.86
C VAL A 242 15.73 -13.53 -5.98
N VAL A 243 14.79 -12.69 -6.40
CA VAL A 243 13.91 -12.93 -7.55
C VAL A 243 14.60 -12.39 -8.80
N ASP A 244 15.38 -13.25 -9.45
CA ASP A 244 16.19 -12.98 -10.66
C ASP A 244 15.73 -13.79 -11.88
N GLY A 245 14.60 -14.50 -11.76
CA GLY A 245 14.00 -15.33 -12.80
C GLY A 245 12.57 -15.75 -12.43
N PRO A 246 11.91 -16.56 -13.27
CA PRO A 246 10.59 -17.10 -12.99
C PRO A 246 10.54 -17.87 -11.65
N MET A 247 9.44 -17.71 -10.91
CA MET A 247 9.28 -18.29 -9.58
C MET A 247 7.98 -19.08 -9.47
N LYS A 248 8.03 -20.23 -8.80
CA LYS A 248 6.85 -20.97 -8.37
C LYS A 248 6.56 -20.73 -6.90
N LEU A 249 5.38 -20.18 -6.60
CA LEU A 249 4.90 -19.89 -5.25
C LEU A 249 3.94 -20.99 -4.76
N VAL A 250 4.13 -21.47 -3.53
CA VAL A 250 3.16 -22.38 -2.89
C VAL A 250 2.20 -21.54 -2.04
N VAL A 251 0.92 -21.55 -2.41
CA VAL A 251 -0.11 -20.69 -1.82
C VAL A 251 -1.18 -21.51 -1.13
N LEU A 252 -1.30 -21.33 0.18
CA LEU A 252 -2.47 -21.77 0.96
C LEU A 252 -3.59 -20.73 0.80
N ALA A 253 -4.77 -21.13 0.36
CA ALA A 253 -5.92 -20.25 0.23
C ALA A 253 -7.08 -20.70 1.13
N SER A 254 -7.88 -19.75 1.61
CA SER A 254 -9.15 -20.07 2.28
C SER A 254 -10.06 -20.87 1.34
N PRO A 255 -10.98 -21.71 1.85
CA PRO A 255 -11.88 -22.50 1.00
C PRO A 255 -12.65 -21.66 -0.02
N ALA A 256 -13.07 -20.45 0.38
CA ALA A 256 -13.80 -19.51 -0.49
C ALA A 256 -12.97 -19.04 -1.70
N ILE A 257 -11.65 -18.86 -1.53
CA ILE A 257 -10.75 -18.51 -2.64
C ILE A 257 -10.34 -19.76 -3.42
N TYR A 258 -9.93 -20.82 -2.73
CA TYR A 258 -9.39 -22.03 -3.36
C TYR A 258 -10.38 -22.66 -4.35
N ARG A 259 -11.66 -22.71 -3.96
CA ARG A 259 -12.74 -23.33 -4.73
C ARG A 259 -13.37 -22.39 -5.77
N ASN A 260 -12.87 -21.15 -5.90
CA ASN A 260 -13.35 -20.17 -6.86
C ASN A 260 -12.23 -19.79 -7.84
N GLU A 261 -12.39 -20.15 -9.10
CA GLU A 261 -11.37 -19.94 -10.13
C GLU A 261 -11.09 -18.45 -10.39
N GLU A 262 -12.12 -17.62 -10.49
CA GLU A 262 -11.98 -16.18 -10.71
C GLU A 262 -11.18 -15.51 -9.58
N SER A 263 -11.41 -15.92 -8.33
CA SER A 263 -10.67 -15.44 -7.16
C SER A 263 -9.20 -15.82 -7.24
N ARG A 264 -8.89 -17.07 -7.62
CA ARG A 264 -7.49 -17.51 -7.83
C ARG A 264 -6.83 -16.74 -8.96
N LYS A 265 -7.52 -16.57 -10.09
CA LYS A 265 -7.05 -15.80 -11.24
C LYS A 265 -6.75 -14.35 -10.87
N TRP A 266 -7.69 -13.69 -10.19
CA TRP A 266 -7.50 -12.31 -9.73
C TRP A 266 -6.33 -12.17 -8.75
N ILE A 267 -6.14 -13.12 -7.82
CA ILE A 267 -4.99 -13.09 -6.92
C ILE A 267 -3.67 -13.27 -7.69
N LYS A 268 -3.59 -14.22 -8.63
CA LYS A 268 -2.39 -14.43 -9.44
C LYS A 268 -2.09 -13.20 -10.30
N GLU A 269 -3.02 -12.85 -11.19
CA GLU A 269 -2.80 -11.89 -12.28
C GLU A 269 -2.99 -10.43 -11.83
N GLY A 270 -4.00 -10.17 -11.00
CA GLY A 270 -4.36 -8.81 -10.59
C GLY A 270 -3.61 -8.32 -9.36
N ARG A 271 -3.26 -9.22 -8.43
CA ARG A 271 -2.64 -8.85 -7.15
C ARG A 271 -1.16 -9.17 -7.06
N LEU A 272 -0.76 -10.41 -7.34
CA LEU A 272 0.61 -10.87 -7.10
C LEU A 272 1.52 -10.52 -8.28
N GLN A 273 1.22 -10.98 -9.49
CA GLN A 273 2.08 -10.81 -10.67
C GLN A 273 2.53 -9.35 -10.92
N PRO A 274 1.69 -8.30 -10.77
CA PRO A 274 2.13 -6.92 -10.98
C PRO A 274 3.16 -6.42 -9.96
N GLU A 275 3.34 -7.13 -8.85
CA GLU A 275 4.27 -6.78 -7.78
C GLU A 275 5.56 -7.64 -7.81
N PHE A 276 5.73 -8.49 -8.83
CA PHE A 276 6.92 -9.31 -9.09
C PHE A 276 7.62 -8.85 -10.38
N ALA A 277 8.96 -8.85 -10.37
CA ALA A 277 9.81 -8.43 -11.48
C ALA A 277 9.81 -9.45 -12.64
N PHE A 278 9.60 -10.72 -12.29
CA PHE A 278 9.59 -11.87 -13.19
C PHE A 278 8.25 -12.62 -13.12
N PRO A 279 7.93 -13.48 -14.11
CA PRO A 279 6.72 -14.30 -14.09
C PRO A 279 6.62 -15.17 -12.84
N ILE A 280 5.41 -15.34 -12.33
CA ILE A 280 5.13 -16.24 -11.22
C ILE A 280 4.11 -17.31 -11.60
N GLU A 281 4.38 -18.53 -11.18
CA GLU A 281 3.41 -19.63 -11.16
C GLU A 281 2.95 -19.94 -9.74
N ILE A 282 1.73 -20.45 -9.59
CA ILE A 282 1.13 -20.72 -8.28
C ILE A 282 0.73 -22.18 -8.15
N GLU A 283 1.30 -22.84 -7.15
CA GLU A 283 0.81 -24.11 -6.63
C GLU A 283 -0.22 -23.85 -5.53
N TRP A 284 -1.50 -23.98 -5.87
CA TRP A 284 -2.60 -23.75 -4.94
C TRP A 284 -2.83 -24.95 -4.02
N ARG A 285 -3.03 -24.69 -2.74
CA ARG A 285 -3.46 -25.66 -1.74
C ARG A 285 -4.58 -25.08 -0.89
N GLU A 286 -5.57 -25.90 -0.54
CA GLU A 286 -6.63 -25.46 0.36
C GLU A 286 -6.11 -25.41 1.80
N SER A 287 -6.34 -24.29 2.49
CA SER A 287 -5.95 -24.11 3.88
C SER A 287 -6.93 -24.80 4.82
N LYS A 288 -6.39 -25.56 5.79
CA LYS A 288 -7.16 -26.10 6.93
C LYS A 288 -7.28 -25.11 8.10
N ASN A 289 -6.64 -23.94 8.01
CA ASN A 289 -6.68 -22.93 9.06
C ASN A 289 -7.89 -22.02 8.87
N ASN A 290 -8.94 -22.25 9.67
CA ASN A 290 -10.19 -21.47 9.63
C ASN A 290 -10.01 -19.98 9.97
N LYS A 291 -8.87 -19.56 10.52
CA LYS A 291 -8.56 -18.14 10.77
C LYS A 291 -8.06 -17.43 9.51
N LEU A 292 -7.58 -18.14 8.49
CA LEU A 292 -7.16 -17.56 7.22
C LEU A 292 -8.41 -17.22 6.38
N ARG A 293 -8.67 -15.92 6.20
CA ARG A 293 -9.80 -15.45 5.39
C ARG A 293 -9.40 -15.24 3.93
N THR A 294 -8.11 -15.03 3.66
CA THR A 294 -7.58 -14.80 2.31
C THR A 294 -6.62 -15.90 1.87
N PHE A 295 -5.33 -15.61 1.73
CA PHE A 295 -4.29 -16.53 1.30
C PHE A 295 -2.99 -16.33 2.07
N GLN A 296 -2.07 -17.27 1.97
CA GLN A 296 -0.72 -17.20 2.48
C GLN A 296 0.24 -17.89 1.52
N VAL A 297 1.32 -17.22 1.13
CA VAL A 297 2.45 -17.81 0.42
C VAL A 297 3.34 -18.48 1.47
N VAL A 298 3.37 -19.81 1.48
CA VAL A 298 4.11 -20.60 2.49
C VAL A 298 5.51 -20.97 2.02
N ASP A 299 5.77 -20.94 0.72
CA ASP A 299 7.06 -21.28 0.14
C ASP A 299 7.21 -20.68 -1.27
N ALA A 300 8.44 -20.59 -1.75
CA ALA A 300 8.77 -20.14 -3.10
C ALA A 300 10.06 -20.80 -3.61
N ARG A 301 10.08 -21.21 -4.87
CA ARG A 301 11.26 -21.78 -5.53
C ARG A 301 11.46 -21.20 -6.93
N LYS A 302 12.71 -21.12 -7.36
CA LYS A 302 13.05 -20.79 -8.76
C LYS A 302 12.58 -21.94 -9.66
N GLU A 303 12.09 -21.60 -10.85
CA GLU A 303 11.82 -22.59 -11.91
C GLU A 303 13.05 -22.86 -12.78
#